data_AF-A0A2H9U913-F1
#
_entry.id   AF-A0A2H9U913-F1
#
_cell.length_a   1.000
_cell.length_b   1.000
_cell.length_c   1.000
_cell.angle_alpha   90.00
_cell.angle_beta   90.00
_cell.angle_gamma   90.00
#
_symmetry.space_group_name_H-M   'P 1'
#
loop_
_entity.id
_entity.type
_entity.pdbx_description
1 polymer ?
#
loop_
_entity_poly.entity_id
_entity_poly.type
_entity_poly.pdbx_seq_one_letter_code
_entity_poly.pdbx_strand_id
1 'polypeptide(L)'
;LSPRDLQDKELGALHQRLQANPADLDSWAALGQLYLYRNEYDNALLAYQRLALLEGGASAATQAAQATVRYYQAGQQLTPEATRLLESALKQDAGEVSALMLLAADHFLHGRYSQAIVLWQQLLDGERPRINRSALIEAIQMAKVMGG
;
A
#
# COMPACT_ATOMS: atom_id res chain seq x y z
N LEU A 1 -0.22 -16.52 -22.01
CA LEU A 1 0.45 -15.24 -21.67
C LEU A 1 1.15 -15.46 -20.34
N SER A 2 2.44 -15.16 -20.27
CA SER A 2 3.16 -15.18 -19.00
C SER A 2 2.65 -14.04 -18.08
N PRO A 3 2.84 -14.12 -16.75
CA PRO A 3 2.52 -13.01 -15.85
C PRO A 3 3.19 -11.70 -16.25
N ARG A 4 4.39 -11.77 -16.85
CA ARG A 4 5.09 -10.59 -17.38
C ARG A 4 4.41 -10.00 -18.61
N ASP A 5 3.96 -10.84 -19.55
CA ASP A 5 3.26 -10.37 -20.76
C ASP A 5 1.96 -9.64 -20.39
N LEU A 6 1.28 -10.08 -19.33
CA LEU A 6 0.08 -9.43 -18.81
C LEU A 6 0.40 -8.04 -18.22
N GLN A 7 1.47 -7.94 -17.42
CA GLN A 7 1.93 -6.67 -16.85
C GLN A 7 2.40 -5.68 -17.92
N ASP A 8 3.08 -6.14 -18.96
CA ASP A 8 3.53 -5.28 -20.07
C ASP A 8 2.34 -4.74 -20.87
N LYS A 9 1.33 -5.59 -21.13
CA LYS A 9 0.09 -5.18 -21.79
C LYS A 9 -0.67 -4.16 -20.95
N GLU A 10 -0.77 -4.39 -19.64
CA GLU A 10 -1.44 -3.48 -18.71
C GLU A 10 -0.71 -2.13 -18.63
N LEU A 11 0.62 -2.13 -18.57
CA LEU A 11 1.43 -0.91 -18.58
C LEU A 11 1.15 -0.08 -19.84
N GLY A 12 1.16 -0.71 -21.01
CA GLY A 12 0.84 -0.04 -22.27
C GLY A 12 -0.58 0.54 -22.30
N ALA A 13 -1.55 -0.19 -21.77
CA ALA A 13 -2.93 0.29 -21.69
C ALA A 13 -3.07 1.50 -20.74
N LEU A 14 -2.39 1.48 -19.59
CA LEU A 14 -2.38 2.60 -18.64
C LEU A 14 -1.73 3.84 -19.26
N HIS A 15 -0.61 3.69 -19.97
CA HIS A 15 0.02 4.82 -20.68
C HIS A 15 -0.91 5.41 -21.74
N GLN A 16 -1.61 4.58 -22.53
CA GLN A 16 -2.59 5.08 -23.50
C GLN A 16 -3.75 5.83 -22.84
N ARG A 17 -4.27 5.33 -21.71
CA ARG A 17 -5.32 6.03 -20.95
C ARG A 17 -4.82 7.37 -20.43
N LEU A 18 -3.61 7.43 -19.89
CA LEU A 18 -3.01 8.66 -19.38
C LEU A 18 -2.63 9.65 -20.49
N GLN A 19 -2.33 9.17 -21.69
CA GLN A 19 -2.18 10.04 -22.87
C GLN A 19 -3.52 10.67 -23.27
N ALA A 20 -4.61 9.90 -23.24
CA ALA A 20 -5.95 10.39 -23.57
C ALA A 20 -6.53 11.29 -22.46
N ASN A 21 -6.29 10.95 -21.19
CA ASN A 21 -6.72 11.71 -20.03
C ASN A 21 -5.60 11.77 -18.96
N PRO A 22 -4.74 12.80 -19.00
CA PRO A 22 -3.64 12.95 -18.04
C PRO A 22 -4.09 13.23 -16.60
N ALA A 23 -5.38 13.51 -16.37
CA ALA A 23 -5.97 13.80 -15.07
C ALA A 23 -6.70 12.59 -14.47
N ASP A 24 -6.63 11.42 -15.09
CA ASP A 24 -7.25 10.18 -14.60
C ASP A 24 -6.52 9.67 -13.34
N LEU A 25 -7.12 9.93 -12.18
CA LEU A 25 -6.61 9.53 -10.86
C LEU A 25 -6.46 8.00 -10.75
N ASP A 26 -7.45 7.25 -11.23
CA ASP A 26 -7.46 5.79 -11.13
C ASP A 26 -6.33 5.18 -11.96
N SER A 27 -6.09 5.72 -13.16
CA SER A 27 -4.98 5.29 -14.01
C SER A 27 -3.61 5.61 -13.39
N TRP A 28 -3.44 6.74 -12.70
CA TRP A 28 -2.20 7.06 -11.97
C TRP A 28 -1.98 6.15 -10.76
N ALA A 29 -3.03 5.84 -10.01
CA ALA A 29 -2.96 4.91 -8.88
C ALA A 29 -2.58 3.50 -9.36
N ALA A 30 -3.25 3.00 -10.41
CA ALA A 30 -2.95 1.70 -11.01
C ALA A 30 -1.52 1.65 -11.59
N LEU A 31 -1.06 2.73 -12.21
CA LEU A 31 0.31 2.83 -12.73
C LEU A 31 1.36 2.74 -11.61
N GLY A 32 1.14 3.46 -10.50
CA GLY A 32 2.00 3.38 -9.33
C GLY A 32 2.06 1.97 -8.74
N GLN A 33 0.90 1.30 -8.64
CA GLN A 33 0.80 -0.07 -8.14
C GLN A 33 1.50 -1.08 -9.06
N LEU A 34 1.35 -0.93 -10.38
CA LEU A 34 2.00 -1.79 -11.36
C LEU A 34 3.52 -1.66 -11.31
N TYR A 35 4.04 -0.43 -11.23
CA TYR A 35 5.47 -0.19 -11.07
C TYR A 35 6.01 -0.79 -9.76
N LEU A 36 5.25 -0.70 -8.66
CA LEU A 36 5.60 -1.36 -7.41
C LEU A 36 5.75 -2.88 -7.59
N TYR A 37 4.81 -3.55 -8.26
CA TYR A 37 4.90 -4.99 -8.52
C TYR A 37 6.05 -5.40 -9.44
N ARG A 38 6.54 -4.47 -10.26
CA ARG A 38 7.73 -4.65 -11.10
C ARG A 38 9.04 -4.33 -10.38
N ASN A 39 8.97 -3.95 -9.10
CA ASN A 39 10.09 -3.41 -8.31
C ASN A 39 10.70 -2.12 -8.90
N GLU A 40 9.94 -1.40 -9.73
CA GLU A 40 10.34 -0.13 -10.32
C GLU A 40 9.93 1.01 -9.37
N TYR A 41 10.54 1.05 -8.19
CA TYR A 41 10.10 1.90 -7.08
C TYR A 41 10.13 3.41 -7.41
N ASP A 42 11.14 3.87 -8.14
CA ASP A 42 11.23 5.29 -8.53
C ASP A 42 10.10 5.68 -9.48
N ASN A 43 9.75 4.82 -10.44
CA ASN A 43 8.62 5.04 -11.34
C ASN A 43 7.28 4.99 -10.57
N ALA A 44 7.15 4.08 -9.60
CA ALA A 44 5.96 4.01 -8.74
C ALA A 44 5.76 5.30 -7.95
N LEU A 45 6.84 5.86 -7.37
CA LEU A 45 6.77 7.11 -6.64
C LEU A 45 6.42 8.29 -7.53
N LEU A 46 6.98 8.39 -8.74
CA LEU A 46 6.62 9.43 -9.69
C LEU A 46 5.14 9.38 -10.05
N ALA A 47 4.58 8.19 -10.27
CA ALA A 47 3.16 8.00 -10.53
C ALA A 47 2.30 8.45 -9.35
N TYR A 48 2.64 8.06 -8.11
CA TYR A 48 1.89 8.48 -6.92
C TYR A 48 2.10 9.96 -6.57
N GLN A 49 3.24 10.57 -6.89
CA GLN A 49 3.43 12.02 -6.77
C GLN A 49 2.52 12.77 -7.74
N ARG A 50 2.39 12.27 -8.98
CA ARG A 50 1.46 12.84 -9.96
C ARG A 50 0.01 12.70 -9.50
N LEU A 51 -0.36 11.54 -8.95
CA LEU A 51 -1.66 11.32 -8.33
C LEU A 51 -1.93 12.35 -7.22
N ALA A 52 -1.01 12.49 -6.27
CA ALA A 52 -1.13 13.44 -5.16
C ALA A 52 -1.33 14.90 -5.63
N LEU A 53 -0.64 15.30 -6.71
CA LEU A 53 -0.80 16.63 -7.29
C LEU A 53 -2.21 16.83 -7.88
N LEU A 54 -2.75 15.81 -8.57
CA LEU A 54 -4.08 15.86 -9.17
C LEU A 54 -5.20 15.80 -8.13
N GLU A 55 -4.98 15.13 -7.00
CA GLU A 55 -5.87 15.15 -5.83
C GLU A 55 -5.94 16.52 -5.13
N GLY A 56 -5.03 17.46 -5.46
CA GLY A 56 -4.90 18.75 -4.76
C GLY A 56 -4.18 18.63 -3.41
N GLY A 57 -3.44 17.54 -3.22
CA GLY A 57 -2.83 17.11 -1.97
C GLY A 57 -3.01 15.60 -1.81
N ALA A 58 -1.96 14.92 -1.36
CA ALA A 58 -1.99 13.45 -1.26
C ALA A 58 -3.10 12.99 -0.31
N SER A 59 -4.03 12.18 -0.80
CA SER A 59 -5.03 11.52 0.04
C SER A 59 -4.37 10.52 1.00
N ALA A 60 -5.08 10.09 2.04
CA ALA A 60 -4.59 9.08 2.98
C ALA A 60 -4.14 7.80 2.25
N ALA A 61 -4.89 7.37 1.24
CA ALA A 61 -4.56 6.22 0.41
C ALA A 61 -3.28 6.45 -0.42
N THR A 62 -3.12 7.63 -1.04
CA THR A 62 -1.91 7.98 -1.79
C THR A 62 -0.68 8.05 -0.89
N GLN A 63 -0.81 8.62 0.32
CA GLN A 63 0.26 8.67 1.32
C GLN A 63 0.66 7.26 1.77
N ALA A 64 -0.31 6.39 2.06
CA ALA A 64 -0.06 4.99 2.41
C ALA A 64 0.61 4.20 1.27
N ALA A 65 0.20 4.45 0.02
CA ALA A 65 0.81 3.84 -1.15
C ALA A 65 2.26 4.31 -1.36
N GLN A 66 2.54 5.60 -1.22
CA GLN A 66 3.91 6.13 -1.23
C GLN A 66 4.78 5.51 -0.13
N ALA A 67 4.23 5.38 1.09
CA ALA A 67 4.93 4.72 2.19
C ALA A 67 5.25 3.25 1.88
N THR A 68 4.32 2.55 1.24
CA THR A 68 4.49 1.16 0.81
C THR A 68 5.63 1.06 -0.19
N VAL A 69 5.69 1.94 -1.19
CA VAL A 69 6.81 1.96 -2.15
C VAL A 69 8.14 2.20 -1.44
N ARG A 70 8.21 3.17 -0.52
CA ARG A 70 9.42 3.44 0.27
C ARG A 70 9.85 2.26 1.13
N TYR A 71 8.89 1.57 1.75
CA TYR A 71 9.13 0.39 2.57
C TYR A 71 9.78 -0.74 1.75
N TYR A 72 9.24 -1.05 0.58
CA TYR A 72 9.82 -2.08 -0.29
C TYR A 72 11.16 -1.64 -0.92
N GLN A 73 11.29 -0.36 -1.29
CA GLN A 73 12.55 0.21 -1.76
C GLN A 73 13.66 0.09 -0.70
N ALA A 74 13.31 0.19 0.58
CA ALA A 74 14.22 0.04 1.72
C ALA A 74 14.42 -1.42 2.17
N GLY A 75 13.99 -2.41 1.38
CA GLY A 75 14.17 -3.82 1.73
C GLY A 75 13.27 -4.26 2.90
N GLN A 76 12.02 -3.79 2.91
CA GLN A 76 11.02 -4.10 3.94
C GLN A 76 11.39 -3.55 5.33
N GLN A 77 11.98 -2.35 5.34
CA GLN A 77 12.30 -1.61 6.55
C GLN A 77 11.51 -0.31 6.60
N LEU A 78 10.90 -0.03 7.75
CA LEU A 78 10.19 1.22 7.97
C LEU A 78 11.19 2.38 8.11
N THR A 79 11.32 3.20 7.07
CA THR A 79 12.20 4.38 7.08
C THR A 79 11.51 5.57 7.75
N PRO A 80 12.26 6.58 8.24
CA PRO A 80 11.65 7.80 8.79
C PRO A 80 10.75 8.56 7.80
N GLU A 81 10.94 8.39 6.49
CA GLU A 81 10.04 8.93 5.46
C GLU A 81 8.75 8.11 5.37
N ALA A 82 8.85 6.79 5.28
CA ALA A 82 7.68 5.90 5.25
C ALA A 82 6.83 6.05 6.51
N THR A 83 7.45 6.14 7.69
CA THR A 83 6.76 6.38 8.96
C THR A 83 5.96 7.69 8.92
N ARG A 84 6.58 8.80 8.49
CA ARG A 84 5.89 10.09 8.40
C ARG A 84 4.70 10.06 7.44
N LEU A 85 4.83 9.36 6.32
CA LEU A 85 3.74 9.18 5.36
C LEU A 85 2.58 8.37 5.97
N LEU A 86 2.87 7.29 6.71
CA LEU A 86 1.87 6.48 7.38
C LEU A 86 1.17 7.24 8.51
N GLU A 87 1.92 7.97 9.32
CA GLU A 87 1.36 8.82 10.38
C GLU A 87 0.44 9.90 9.81
N SER A 88 0.85 10.54 8.71
CA SER A 88 0.02 11.50 7.99
C SER A 88 -1.25 10.86 7.44
N ALA A 89 -1.13 9.69 6.82
CA ALA A 89 -2.28 8.96 6.26
C ALA A 89 -3.28 8.61 7.35
N LEU A 90 -2.81 8.06 8.47
CA LEU A 90 -3.65 7.66 9.61
C LEU A 90 -4.23 8.85 10.38
N LYS A 91 -3.57 10.02 10.34
CA LYS A 91 -4.13 11.26 10.86
C LYS A 91 -5.31 11.75 10.02
N GLN A 92 -5.28 11.53 8.71
CA GLN A 92 -6.36 11.88 7.79
C GLN A 92 -7.49 10.84 7.81
N ASP A 93 -7.17 9.55 7.82
CA ASP A 93 -8.10 8.43 7.95
C ASP A 93 -7.51 7.38 8.90
N ALA A 94 -7.97 7.36 10.15
CA ALA A 94 -7.52 6.41 11.16
C ALA A 94 -7.85 4.94 10.81
N GLY A 95 -8.75 4.72 9.84
CA GLY A 95 -9.11 3.41 9.30
C GLY A 95 -8.55 3.16 7.90
N GLU A 96 -7.48 3.88 7.49
CA GLU A 96 -6.84 3.65 6.21
C GLU A 96 -6.19 2.26 6.21
N VAL A 97 -6.76 1.36 5.40
CA VAL A 97 -6.43 -0.06 5.42
C VAL A 97 -5.02 -0.33 4.94
N SER A 98 -4.55 0.35 3.89
CA SER A 98 -3.20 0.10 3.36
C SER A 98 -2.12 0.46 4.37
N ALA A 99 -2.29 1.56 5.11
CA ALA A 99 -1.38 2.03 6.14
C ALA A 99 -1.36 1.07 7.34
N LEU A 100 -2.54 0.70 7.85
CA LEU A 100 -2.66 -0.27 8.96
C LEU A 100 -2.11 -1.65 8.56
N MET A 101 -2.36 -2.10 7.32
CA MET A 101 -1.83 -3.36 6.80
C MET A 101 -0.30 -3.33 6.71
N LEU A 102 0.29 -2.24 6.21
CA LEU A 102 1.74 -2.11 6.11
C LEU A 102 2.40 -2.13 7.48
N LEU A 103 1.86 -1.37 8.44
CA LEU A 103 2.36 -1.37 9.82
C LEU A 103 2.24 -2.75 10.47
N ALA A 104 1.10 -3.42 10.29
CA ALA A 104 0.90 -4.76 10.86
C ALA A 104 1.87 -5.79 10.25
N ALA A 105 2.09 -5.72 8.93
CA ALA A 105 3.06 -6.56 8.24
C ALA A 105 4.50 -6.29 8.72
N ASP A 106 4.88 -5.02 8.89
CA ASP A 106 6.18 -4.65 9.44
C ASP A 106 6.37 -5.18 10.87
N HIS A 107 5.37 -5.00 11.73
CA HIS A 107 5.40 -5.55 13.08
C HIS A 107 5.58 -7.07 13.06
N PHE A 108 4.80 -7.78 12.25
CA PHE A 108 4.89 -9.23 12.14
C PHE A 108 6.27 -9.68 11.67
N LEU A 109 6.80 -9.07 10.59
CA LEU A 109 8.08 -9.43 9.99
C LEU A 109 9.25 -9.31 10.97
N HIS A 110 9.16 -8.36 11.90
CA HIS A 110 10.21 -8.10 12.90
C HIS A 110 9.91 -8.68 14.28
N GLY A 111 9.01 -9.68 14.37
CA GLY A 111 8.72 -10.40 15.62
C GLY A 111 7.89 -9.63 16.63
N ARG A 112 7.35 -8.46 16.26
CA ARG A 112 6.45 -7.63 17.07
C ARG A 112 5.00 -8.14 16.98
N TYR A 113 4.79 -9.42 17.25
CA TYR A 113 3.53 -10.12 16.99
C TYR A 113 2.33 -9.51 17.72
N SER A 114 2.50 -9.11 18.98
CA SER A 114 1.43 -8.46 19.76
C SER A 114 0.95 -7.16 19.11
N GLN A 115 1.86 -6.35 18.57
CA GLN A 115 1.51 -5.12 17.86
C GLN A 115 0.83 -5.40 16.51
N ALA A 116 1.30 -6.42 15.79
CA ALA A 116 0.65 -6.85 14.54
C ALA A 116 -0.80 -7.29 14.78
N ILE A 117 -1.05 -8.08 15.84
CA ILE A 117 -2.40 -8.55 16.21
C ILE A 117 -3.33 -7.39 16.50
N VAL A 118 -2.88 -6.37 17.26
CA VAL A 118 -3.70 -5.19 17.58
C VAL A 118 -4.16 -4.48 16.30
N LEU A 119 -3.26 -4.28 15.33
CA LEU A 119 -3.58 -3.60 14.08
C LEU A 119 -4.51 -4.43 13.18
N TRP A 120 -4.31 -5.75 13.08
CA TRP A 120 -5.22 -6.62 12.34
C TRP A 120 -6.60 -6.72 12.99
N GLN A 121 -6.68 -6.69 14.31
CA GLN A 121 -7.97 -6.65 15.02
C GLN A 121 -8.69 -5.33 14.74
N GLN A 122 -7.98 -4.19 14.81
CA GLN A 122 -8.55 -2.89 14.44
C GLN A 122 -9.10 -2.89 13.00
N LEU A 123 -8.39 -3.54 12.07
CA LEU A 123 -8.86 -3.71 10.69
C LEU A 123 -10.13 -4.58 10.61
N LEU A 124 -10.19 -5.69 11.35
CA LEU A 124 -11.38 -6.54 11.41
C LEU A 124 -12.60 -5.82 11.99
N ASP A 125 -12.39 -4.94 12.95
CA ASP A 125 -13.46 -4.19 13.59
C ASP A 125 -13.98 -3.05 12.69
N GLY A 126 -13.15 -2.57 11.74
CA GLY A 126 -13.45 -1.40 10.90
C GLY A 126 -14.49 -1.58 9.78
N GLU A 127 -15.17 -2.72 9.66
CA GLU A 127 -16.21 -3.06 8.64
C GLU A 127 -15.95 -2.57 7.20
N ARG A 128 -14.68 -2.40 6.79
CA ARG A 128 -14.34 -1.92 5.44
C ARG A 128 -14.54 -3.05 4.41
N PRO A 129 -15.31 -2.84 3.32
CA PRO A 129 -15.58 -3.90 2.33
C PRO A 129 -14.33 -4.46 1.64
N ARG A 130 -13.26 -3.67 1.53
CA ARG A 130 -12.00 -4.07 0.89
C ARG A 130 -11.16 -5.06 1.70
N ILE A 131 -11.53 -5.33 2.96
CA ILE A 131 -10.74 -6.18 3.86
C ILE A 131 -11.07 -7.66 3.63
N ASN A 132 -10.06 -8.46 3.34
CA ASN A 132 -10.18 -9.92 3.39
C ASN A 132 -10.12 -10.39 4.85
N ARG A 133 -11.31 -10.55 5.45
CA ARG A 133 -11.44 -10.91 6.88
C ARG A 133 -10.84 -12.27 7.20
N SER A 134 -10.99 -13.27 6.33
CA SER A 134 -10.44 -14.61 6.58
C SER A 134 -8.91 -14.58 6.63
N ALA A 135 -8.28 -13.86 5.69
CA ALA A 135 -6.83 -13.68 5.68
C ALA A 135 -6.31 -12.97 6.95
N LEU A 136 -7.04 -11.98 7.46
CA LEU A 136 -6.67 -11.31 8.72
C LEU A 136 -6.79 -12.25 9.94
N ILE A 137 -7.86 -13.05 10.01
CA ILE A 137 -8.04 -14.02 11.09
C ILE A 137 -6.90 -15.05 11.08
N GLU A 138 -6.54 -15.55 9.90
CA GLU A 138 -5.40 -16.46 9.72
C GLU A 138 -4.08 -15.82 10.16
N ALA A 139 -3.83 -14.56 9.75
CA ALA A 139 -2.63 -13.82 10.14
C ALA A 139 -2.54 -13.62 11.66
N ILE A 140 -3.65 -13.25 12.31
CA ILE A 140 -3.74 -13.13 13.77
C ILE A 140 -3.43 -14.47 14.45
N GLN A 141 -4.01 -15.56 13.96
CA GLN A 141 -3.78 -16.89 14.55
C GLN A 141 -2.32 -17.30 14.42
N MET A 142 -1.69 -17.05 13.27
CA MET A 142 -0.28 -17.32 13.05
C MET A 142 0.61 -16.50 14.00
N ALA A 143 0.34 -15.20 14.16
CA ALA A 143 1.08 -14.36 15.09
C ALA A 143 0.97 -14.81 16.56
N LYS A 144 -0.21 -15.30 16.98
CA LYS A 144 -0.40 -15.88 18.32
C LYS A 144 0.47 -17.12 18.53
N VAL A 145 0.59 -17.98 17.52
CA VAL A 145 1.44 -19.18 17.59
C VAL A 145 2.92 -18.81 17.62
N MET A 146 3.34 -17.80 16.85
CA MET A 146 4.75 -17.39 16.77
C MET A 146 5.23 -16.58 17.97
N GLY A 147 4.32 -15.89 18.67
CA GLY A 147 4.62 -15.04 19.83
C GLY A 147 4.35 -15.66 21.19
N GLY A 148 3.78 -16.87 21.24
CA GLY A 148 3.57 -17.64 22.48
C GLY A 148 4.73 -18.58 22.75
#